data_AF-A0A2D4K1R4-F1
#
_entry.id   AF-A0A2D4K1R4-F1
#
_cell.length_a   1.000
_cell.length_b   1.000
_cell.length_c   1.000
_cell.angle_alpha   90.00
_cell.angle_beta   90.00
_cell.angle_gamma   90.00
#
_symmetry.space_group_name_H-M   'P 1'
#
loop_
_entity.id
_entity.type
_entity.pdbx_description
1 polymer ?
#
loop_
_entity_poly.entity_id
_entity_poly.type
_entity_poly.pdbx_seq_one_letter_code
_entity_poly.pdbx_strand_id
1 'polypeptide(L)'
;AVGFKLLQEENCDIFQNLSKKQRQMLRKMAIDMVLATDMSKHMNLLADLKTMVETKKVTSLGVLLLDNYSDRIQVLQNIVHCADLSNPTKPLELYRQWTDRIMIEFFHQGDREREKGMEISPMCDKHSASIEKSQVGFIDYIAHPLW
;
A
#
# COMPACT_ATOMS: atom_id res chain seq x y z
N ALA A 1 -1.22 -12.32 9.20
CA ALA A 1 -1.42 -13.60 9.92
C ALA A 1 -2.12 -14.66 9.05
N VAL A 2 -3.31 -14.35 8.51
CA VAL A 2 -4.14 -15.28 7.72
C VAL A 2 -3.40 -15.92 6.55
N GLY A 3 -2.76 -15.13 5.67
CA GLY A 3 -2.08 -15.69 4.48
C GLY A 3 -1.02 -16.76 4.77
N PHE A 4 -0.26 -16.62 5.86
CA PHE A 4 0.71 -17.66 6.27
C PHE A 4 0.06 -18.88 6.92
N LYS A 5 -1.13 -18.74 7.51
CA LYS A 5 -1.88 -19.86 8.08
C LYS A 5 -2.45 -20.76 6.97
N LEU A 6 -2.91 -20.16 5.87
CA LEU A 6 -3.46 -20.90 4.71
C LEU A 6 -2.43 -21.87 4.09
N LEU A 7 -1.13 -21.58 4.21
CA LEU A 7 -0.07 -22.49 3.75
C LEU A 7 -0.02 -23.83 4.50
N GLN A 8 -0.69 -23.94 5.65
CA GLN A 8 -0.75 -25.16 6.46
C GLN A 8 -1.95 -26.05 6.06
N GLU A 9 -2.81 -25.57 5.16
CA GLU A 9 -3.89 -26.37 4.61
C GLU A 9 -3.36 -27.45 3.66
N GLU A 10 -4.16 -28.49 3.43
CA GLU A 10 -3.77 -29.63 2.61
C GLU A 10 -3.41 -29.18 1.18
N ASN A 11 -2.23 -29.56 0.72
CA ASN A 11 -1.70 -29.21 -0.61
C ASN A 11 -1.53 -27.69 -0.87
N CYS A 12 -1.42 -26.86 0.18
CA CYS A 12 -1.30 -25.40 0.04
C CYS A 12 0.11 -24.82 0.29
N ASP A 13 1.10 -25.60 0.73
CA ASP A 13 2.46 -25.09 0.99
C ASP A 13 3.23 -24.86 -0.32
N ILE A 14 2.97 -23.73 -0.98
CA ILE A 14 3.69 -23.29 -2.18
C ILE A 14 5.19 -23.04 -1.93
N PHE A 15 5.64 -23.05 -0.67
CA PHE A 15 7.03 -22.86 -0.26
C PHE A 15 7.70 -24.14 0.24
N GLN A 16 7.08 -25.31 0.05
CA GLN A 16 7.58 -26.60 0.56
C GLN A 16 9.01 -26.95 0.10
N ASN A 17 9.38 -26.53 -1.11
CA ASN A 17 10.69 -26.82 -1.71
C ASN A 17 11.76 -25.77 -1.37
N LEU A 18 11.42 -24.73 -0.61
CA LEU A 18 12.40 -23.75 -0.15
C LEU A 18 13.16 -24.28 1.06
N SER A 19 14.47 -24.03 1.09
CA SER A 19 15.28 -24.28 2.28
C SER A 19 14.76 -23.48 3.48
N LYS A 20 15.05 -23.95 4.69
CA LYS A 20 14.69 -23.25 5.94
C LYS A 20 15.13 -21.79 5.94
N LYS A 21 16.35 -21.50 5.46
CA LYS A 21 16.90 -20.14 5.36
C LYS A 21 16.09 -19.27 4.38
N GLN A 22 15.74 -19.80 3.21
CA GLN A 22 14.92 -19.08 2.23
C GLN A 22 13.52 -18.79 2.79
N ARG A 23 12.87 -19.75 3.47
CA ARG A 23 11.55 -19.52 4.10
C ARG A 23 11.60 -18.44 5.18
N GLN A 24 12.65 -18.42 5.99
CA GLN A 24 12.85 -17.38 7.00
C GLN A 24 13.01 -15.99 6.36
N MET A 25 13.84 -15.88 5.32
CA MET A 25 14.04 -14.62 4.60
C MET A 25 12.75 -14.15 3.89
N LEU A 26 12.07 -15.05 3.18
CA LEU A 26 10.80 -14.75 2.51
C LEU A 26 9.76 -14.26 3.52
N ARG A 27 9.61 -14.97 4.64
CA ARG A 27 8.66 -14.58 5.68
C ARG A 27 8.97 -13.19 6.22
N LYS A 28 10.24 -12.89 6.49
CA LYS A 28 10.66 -11.57 6.95
C LYS A 28 10.29 -10.48 5.93
N MET A 29 10.69 -10.65 4.67
CA MET A 29 10.41 -9.65 3.62
C MET A 29 8.92 -9.44 3.40
N ALA A 30 8.12 -10.51 3.36
CA ALA A 30 6.67 -10.41 3.20
C ALA A 30 6.01 -9.68 4.37
N ILE A 31 6.46 -9.90 5.60
CA ILE A 31 5.97 -9.16 6.77
C ILE A 31 6.39 -7.68 6.66
N ASP A 32 7.66 -7.40 6.36
CA ASP A 32 8.18 -6.04 6.22
C ASP A 32 7.38 -5.25 5.15
N MET A 33 7.03 -5.88 4.01
CA MET A 33 6.25 -5.25 2.94
C MET A 33 4.77 -5.08 3.30
N VAL A 34 4.09 -6.09 3.87
CA VAL A 34 2.67 -5.97 4.23
C VAL A 34 2.46 -4.95 5.35
N LEU A 35 3.38 -4.85 6.31
CA LEU A 35 3.29 -3.82 7.35
C LEU A 35 3.52 -2.41 6.81
N ALA A 36 4.19 -2.26 5.67
CA ALA A 36 4.41 -0.97 5.03
C ALA A 36 3.17 -0.44 4.28
N THR A 37 2.15 -1.26 4.03
CA THR A 37 0.89 -0.79 3.41
C THR A 37 -0.03 -0.08 4.41
N ASP A 38 0.35 -0.03 5.69
CA ASP A 38 -0.35 0.78 6.69
C ASP A 38 -0.22 2.27 6.36
N MET A 39 -1.34 2.92 6.02
CA MET A 39 -1.38 4.34 5.67
C MET A 39 -0.85 5.28 6.77
N SER A 40 -0.85 4.86 8.04
CA SER A 40 -0.21 5.63 9.13
C SER A 40 1.31 5.75 8.97
N LYS A 41 1.92 4.87 8.16
CA LYS A 41 3.36 4.86 7.85
C LYS A 41 3.71 5.65 6.58
N HIS A 42 2.72 6.07 5.80
CA HIS A 42 2.93 6.69 4.48
C HIS A 42 3.95 7.84 4.53
N MET A 43 3.83 8.76 5.48
CA MET A 43 4.73 9.93 5.55
C MET A 43 6.18 9.54 5.89
N ASN A 44 6.39 8.51 6.70
CA ASN A 44 7.73 8.01 7.00
C ASN A 44 8.33 7.32 5.76
N LEU A 45 7.56 6.45 5.09
CA LEU A 45 8.00 5.79 3.86
C LEU A 45 8.37 6.80 2.77
N LEU A 46 7.56 7.86 2.62
CA LEU A 46 7.83 8.93 1.67
C LEU A 46 9.09 9.73 2.03
N ALA A 47 9.30 10.05 3.31
CA ALA A 47 10.51 10.73 3.76
C ALA A 47 11.76 9.89 3.49
N ASP A 48 11.72 8.61 3.84
CA ASP A 48 12.82 7.67 3.61
C ASP A 48 13.11 7.52 2.10
N LEU A 49 12.07 7.42 1.26
CA LEU A 49 12.21 7.37 -0.19
C LEU A 49 12.86 8.64 -0.75
N LYS A 50 12.48 9.83 -0.27
CA LYS A 50 13.10 11.10 -0.66
C LYS A 50 14.59 11.12 -0.32
N THR A 51 14.96 10.74 0.90
CA THR A 51 16.37 10.63 1.31
C THR A 51 17.15 9.62 0.44
N MET A 52 16.53 8.50 0.06
CA MET A 52 17.13 7.55 -0.86
C MET A 52 17.34 8.14 -2.25
N VAL A 53 16.40 8.93 -2.78
CA VAL A 53 16.53 9.61 -4.08
C VAL A 53 17.67 10.63 -4.06
N GLU A 54 17.87 11.35 -2.95
CA GLU A 54 18.95 12.32 -2.77
C GLU A 54 20.33 11.64 -2.69
N THR A 55 20.39 10.44 -2.11
CA THR A 55 21.66 9.71 -1.87
C THR A 55 21.94 8.60 -2.87
N LYS A 56 21.08 8.45 -3.91
CA LYS A 56 21.12 7.32 -4.84
C LYS A 56 22.46 7.23 -5.57
N LYS A 57 22.97 6.01 -5.66
CA LYS A 57 24.09 5.66 -6.53
C LYS A 57 23.55 4.90 -7.74
N VAL A 58 24.03 5.28 -8.91
CA VAL A 58 23.59 4.69 -10.18
C VAL A 58 24.82 4.22 -10.93
N THR A 59 24.74 3.04 -11.54
CA THR A 59 25.80 2.53 -12.42
C THR A 59 25.89 3.36 -13.71
N SER A 60 26.95 3.16 -14.49
CA SER A 60 27.08 3.75 -15.83
C SER A 60 25.95 3.36 -16.79
N LEU A 61 25.20 2.29 -16.49
CA LEU A 61 24.07 1.81 -17.28
C LEU A 61 22.72 2.34 -16.78
N GLY A 62 22.70 3.26 -15.80
CA GLY A 62 21.45 3.79 -15.26
C GLY A 62 20.75 2.89 -14.23
N VAL A 63 21.43 1.84 -13.73
CA VAL A 63 20.86 0.90 -12.74
C VAL A 63 21.14 1.37 -11.32
N LEU A 64 20.10 1.39 -10.47
CA LEU A 64 20.22 1.75 -9.05
C LEU A 64 21.09 0.73 -8.29
N LEU A 65 22.04 1.21 -7.50
CA LEU A 65 22.89 0.37 -6.64
C LEU A 65 22.26 0.26 -5.24
N LEU A 66 21.88 -0.96 -4.86
CA LEU A 66 21.25 -1.29 -3.58
C LEU A 66 22.05 -2.39 -2.85
N ASP A 67 23.14 -1.98 -2.21
CA ASP A 67 24.18 -2.89 -1.71
C ASP A 67 23.70 -3.74 -0.52
N ASN A 68 22.93 -3.14 0.38
CA ASN A 68 22.52 -3.78 1.62
C ASN A 68 21.04 -4.19 1.63
N TYR A 69 20.65 -5.02 2.60
CA TYR A 69 19.26 -5.47 2.73
C TYR A 69 18.30 -4.33 3.03
N SER A 70 18.73 -3.34 3.83
CA SER A 70 17.90 -2.20 4.23
C SER A 70 17.45 -1.38 3.03
N ASP A 71 18.39 -1.04 2.13
CA ASP A 71 18.05 -0.27 0.94
C ASP A 71 17.10 -1.06 0.03
N ARG A 72 17.35 -2.37 -0.15
CA ARG A 72 16.50 -3.24 -0.96
C ARG A 72 15.09 -3.38 -0.39
N ILE A 73 14.95 -3.61 0.92
CA ILE A 73 13.63 -3.78 1.53
C ILE A 73 12.84 -2.47 1.53
N GLN A 74 13.50 -1.33 1.74
CA GLN A 74 12.87 -0.01 1.68
C GLN A 74 12.32 0.29 0.28
N VAL A 75 13.07 -0.05 -0.79
CA VAL A 75 12.55 0.06 -2.17
C VAL A 75 11.36 -0.87 -2.39
N LEU A 76 11.45 -2.12 -1.95
CA LEU A 76 10.35 -3.10 -2.12
C LEU A 76 9.08 -2.69 -1.36
N GLN A 77 9.22 -2.15 -0.15
CA GLN A 77 8.11 -1.57 0.62
C GLN A 77 7.43 -0.43 -0.15
N ASN A 78 8.21 0.50 -0.70
CA ASN A 78 7.67 1.60 -1.50
C ASN A 78 7.04 1.10 -2.82
N ILE A 79 7.60 0.08 -3.49
CA ILE A 79 6.99 -0.50 -4.69
C ILE A 79 5.59 -1.07 -4.38
N VAL A 80 5.46 -1.83 -3.29
CA VAL A 80 4.16 -2.39 -2.89
C VAL A 80 3.19 -1.27 -2.48
N HIS A 81 3.66 -0.25 -1.76
CA HIS A 81 2.85 0.90 -1.36
C HIS A 81 2.37 1.73 -2.56
N CYS A 82 3.25 2.01 -3.52
CA CYS A 82 2.86 2.67 -4.78
C CYS A 82 1.84 1.83 -5.54
N ALA A 83 2.01 0.49 -5.57
CA ALA A 83 1.04 -0.39 -6.22
C ALA A 83 -0.35 -0.31 -5.55
N ASP A 84 -0.40 -0.25 -4.22
CA ASP A 84 -1.64 -0.09 -3.44
C ASP A 84 -2.33 1.27 -3.70
N LEU A 85 -1.52 2.33 -3.85
CA LEU A 85 -1.99 3.69 -4.13
C LEU A 85 -1.99 4.03 -5.63
N SER A 86 -2.04 3.02 -6.51
CA SER A 86 -1.90 3.21 -7.95
C SER A 86 -3.20 3.55 -8.68
N ASN A 87 -4.36 3.51 -8.03
CA ASN A 87 -5.65 3.70 -8.70
C ASN A 87 -5.73 5.01 -9.50
N PRO A 88 -5.30 6.19 -8.97
CA PRO A 88 -5.35 7.44 -9.71
C PRO A 88 -4.37 7.54 -10.88
N THR A 89 -3.39 6.63 -10.99
CA THR A 89 -2.41 6.63 -12.09
C THR A 89 -2.84 5.80 -13.29
N LYS A 90 -3.99 5.12 -13.20
CA LYS A 90 -4.55 4.28 -14.28
C LYS A 90 -5.39 5.10 -15.25
N PRO A 91 -5.67 4.58 -16.46
CA PRO A 91 -6.66 5.17 -17.36
C PRO A 91 -7.97 5.50 -16.64
N LEU A 92 -8.56 6.65 -16.98
CA LEU A 92 -9.71 7.21 -16.26
C LEU A 92 -10.88 6.24 -16.10
N GLU A 93 -11.14 5.40 -17.10
CA GLU A 93 -12.19 4.38 -17.05
C GLU A 93 -11.97 3.36 -15.92
N LEU A 94 -10.73 2.94 -15.69
CA LEU A 94 -10.37 2.04 -14.60
C LEU A 94 -10.39 2.78 -13.26
N TYR A 95 -9.82 3.98 -13.22
CA TYR A 95 -9.78 4.77 -11.99
C TYR A 95 -11.19 5.05 -11.45
N ARG A 96 -12.15 5.41 -12.31
CA ARG A 96 -13.55 5.62 -11.90
C ARG A 96 -14.16 4.40 -11.21
N GLN A 97 -13.94 3.20 -11.75
CA GLN A 97 -14.44 1.98 -11.13
C GLN A 97 -13.84 1.74 -9.74
N TRP A 98 -12.56 2.07 -9.55
CA TRP A 98 -11.93 1.97 -8.23
C TRP A 98 -12.47 3.00 -7.25
N THR A 99 -12.68 4.23 -7.71
CA THR A 99 -13.32 5.30 -6.91
C THR A 99 -14.72 4.90 -6.47
N ASP A 100 -15.55 4.35 -7.36
CA ASP A 100 -16.90 3.91 -7.00
C ASP A 100 -16.86 2.81 -5.92
N ARG A 101 -15.96 1.83 -6.07
CA ARG A 101 -15.81 0.72 -5.11
C ARG A 101 -15.38 1.20 -3.73
N ILE A 102 -14.37 2.08 -3.65
CA ILE A 102 -13.89 2.56 -2.35
C ILE A 102 -14.93 3.46 -1.67
N MET A 103 -15.67 4.28 -2.43
CA MET A 103 -16.73 5.11 -1.86
C MET A 103 -17.90 4.27 -1.34
N ILE A 104 -18.28 3.19 -2.04
CA ILE A 104 -19.27 2.22 -1.53
C ILE A 104 -18.82 1.64 -0.20
N GLU A 105 -17.55 1.25 -0.07
CA GLU A 105 -17.00 0.71 1.17
C GLU A 105 -17.04 1.74 2.32
N PHE A 106 -16.61 2.98 2.07
CA PHE A 106 -16.66 4.06 3.06
C PHE A 106 -18.09 4.38 3.50
N PHE A 107 -19.05 4.42 2.59
CA PHE A 107 -20.44 4.67 2.94
C PHE A 107 -21.05 3.53 3.77
N HIS A 108 -20.69 2.27 3.49
CA HIS A 108 -21.09 1.16 4.34
C HIS A 108 -20.48 1.24 5.74
N GLN A 109 -19.24 1.75 5.88
CA GLN A 109 -18.67 2.04 7.20
C GLN A 109 -19.47 3.13 7.92
N GLY A 110 -19.78 4.24 7.25
CA GLY A 110 -20.54 5.33 7.84
C GLY A 110 -21.96 4.94 8.25
N ASP A 111 -22.61 4.05 7.49
CA ASP A 111 -23.91 3.48 7.87
C ASP A 111 -23.79 2.67 9.18
N ARG A 112 -22.74 1.84 9.32
CA ARG A 112 -22.49 1.08 10.57
C ARG A 112 -22.12 1.97 11.75
N GLU A 113 -21.39 3.05 11.52
CA GLU A 113 -21.06 4.05 12.55
C GLU A 113 -22.33 4.74 13.06
N ARG A 114 -23.21 5.13 12.14
CA ARG A 114 -24.52 5.73 12.46
C ARG A 114 -25.41 4.78 13.25
N GLU A 115 -25.53 3.52 12.84
CA GLU A 115 -26.29 2.49 13.55
C GLU A 115 -25.81 2.28 14.99
N LYS A 116 -24.51 2.45 15.23
CA LYS A 116 -23.89 2.34 16.55
C LYS A 116 -23.92 3.64 17.36
N GLY A 117 -24.47 4.72 16.83
CA GLY A 117 -24.46 6.03 17.47
C GLY A 117 -23.05 6.64 17.61
N MET A 118 -22.12 6.26 16.74
CA MET A 118 -20.77 6.81 16.69
C MET A 118 -20.72 8.07 15.81
N GLU A 119 -19.70 8.90 16.02
CA GLU A 119 -19.35 9.93 15.05
C GLU A 119 -18.96 9.27 13.72
N ILE A 120 -19.53 9.75 12.61
CA ILE A 120 -19.24 9.20 11.28
C ILE A 120 -17.86 9.69 10.85
N SER A 121 -17.00 8.76 10.44
CA SER A 121 -15.65 9.04 10.00
C SER A 121 -15.63 9.98 8.78
N PRO A 122 -14.56 10.79 8.61
CA PRO A 122 -14.38 11.58 7.40
C PRO A 122 -14.55 10.70 6.15
N MET A 123 -15.17 11.26 5.10
CA MET A 123 -15.46 10.57 3.83
C MET A 123 -16.51 9.46 3.87
N CYS A 124 -16.98 9.04 5.06
CA CYS A 124 -17.88 7.91 5.20
C CYS A 124 -19.38 8.29 5.18
N ASP A 125 -19.72 9.59 5.19
CA ASP A 125 -21.12 10.02 5.10
C ASP A 125 -21.58 10.29 3.66
N LYS A 126 -22.41 9.39 3.14
CA LYS A 126 -23.00 9.50 1.79
C LYS A 126 -23.89 10.73 1.57
N HIS A 127 -24.37 11.37 2.64
CA HIS A 127 -25.24 12.54 2.55
C HIS A 127 -24.47 13.87 2.43
N SER A 128 -23.19 13.88 2.76
CA SER A 128 -22.35 15.09 2.79
C SER A 128 -21.04 14.98 2.01
N ALA A 129 -20.66 13.77 1.56
CA ALA A 129 -19.42 13.56 0.82
C ALA A 129 -19.41 14.23 -0.57
N SER A 130 -18.32 14.94 -0.88
CA SER A 130 -18.00 15.41 -2.22
C SER A 130 -16.88 14.54 -2.80
N ILE A 131 -17.26 13.53 -3.58
CA ILE A 131 -16.34 12.51 -4.08
C ILE A 131 -15.21 13.13 -4.90
N GLU A 132 -15.54 14.05 -5.81
CA GLU A 132 -14.59 14.66 -6.74
C GLU A 132 -13.54 15.49 -6.01
N LYS A 133 -13.97 16.33 -5.06
CA LYS A 133 -13.06 17.14 -4.25
C LYS A 133 -12.12 16.27 -3.43
N SER A 134 -12.64 15.17 -2.89
CA SER A 134 -11.84 14.25 -2.09
C SER A 134 -10.85 13.44 -2.92
N GLN A 135 -11.21 13.07 -4.15
CA GLN A 135 -10.26 12.47 -5.08
C GLN A 135 -9.14 13.45 -5.47
N VAL A 136 -9.48 14.72 -5.74
CA VAL A 136 -8.47 15.78 -5.98
C VAL A 136 -7.54 15.92 -4.77
N GLY A 137 -8.10 16.04 -3.57
CA GLY A 137 -7.29 16.15 -2.34
C GLY A 137 -6.43 14.91 -2.08
N PHE A 138 -6.95 13.71 -2.33
CA PHE A 138 -6.17 12.47 -2.21
C PHE A 138 -5.00 12.45 -3.20
N ILE A 139 -5.21 12.90 -4.43
CA ILE A 139 -4.13 13.03 -5.41
C ILE A 139 -3.11 14.05 -4.93
N ASP A 140 -3.53 15.27 -4.59
CA ASP A 140 -2.62 16.38 -4.26
C ASP A 140 -1.76 16.10 -3.02
N TYR A 141 -2.34 15.47 -2.00
CA TYR A 141 -1.68 15.33 -0.70
C TYR A 141 -1.08 13.95 -0.43
N ILE A 142 -1.53 12.89 -1.12
CA ILE A 142 -1.09 11.51 -0.86
C ILE A 142 -0.48 10.87 -2.10
N ALA A 143 -1.23 10.77 -3.20
CA ALA A 143 -0.78 9.98 -4.35
C ALA A 143 0.32 10.68 -5.15
N HIS A 144 0.12 11.93 -5.55
CA HIS A 144 1.08 12.68 -6.37
C HIS A 144 2.43 12.90 -5.67
N PRO A 145 2.52 13.22 -4.35
CA PRO A 145 3.82 13.31 -3.68
C PRO A 145 4.63 12.00 -3.64
N LEU A 146 3.96 10.85 -3.78
CA LEU A 146 4.58 9.53 -3.73
C LEU A 146 5.08 9.04 -5.10
N TRP A 147 4.39 9.39 -6.18
CA TRP A 147 4.70 9.00 -7.56
C TRP A 147 5.70 9.95 -8.22
#